data_AF-A0A1E1EZ43-F1
#
_entry.id   AF-A0A1E1EZ43-F1
#
_cell.length_a   1.000
_cell.length_b   1.000
_cell.length_c   1.000
_cell.angle_alpha   90.00
_cell.angle_beta   90.00
_cell.angle_gamma   90.00
#
_symmetry.space_group_name_H-M   'P 1'
#
loop_
_entity.id
_entity.type
_entity.pdbx_description
1 polymer ?
#
loop_
_entity_poly.entity_id
_entity_poly.type
_entity_poly.pdbx_seq_one_letter_code
_entity_poly.pdbx_strand_id
1 'polypeptide(L)'
;MAEAAGQHSEATPHLGDAIHAEGLEPVGTVAHEGVAPHSDPKALYMDATGWVSLAMAVFILLLLVKKVPGLIGGALDNRIAQIKAQLEEASKLRAEAEALKAEYEAKLAAAAGEADAMRQSAEHEAETILHDAKANAAALVVRRQKMAEDKIGAAERAAIAGIRARVVNAATSAAATLIAGGHDAKADKALVDSAIKELGPVA
;
A
#
# COMPACT_ATOMS: atom_id res chain seq x y z
N MET A 1 63.87 8.03 -4.24
CA MET A 1 64.62 8.82 -3.23
C MET A 1 63.92 8.56 -1.91
N ALA A 2 64.46 7.65 -1.09
CA ALA A 2 65.23 7.99 0.14
C ALA A 2 64.29 8.67 1.16
N GLU A 3 64.08 8.25 2.40
CA GLU A 3 64.93 7.55 3.37
C GLU A 3 64.08 7.29 4.65
N ALA A 4 64.59 6.46 5.56
CA ALA A 4 64.34 6.42 7.02
C ALA A 4 62.98 5.81 7.50
N ALA A 5 62.96 4.65 8.15
CA ALA A 5 63.49 4.26 9.47
C ALA A 5 62.38 4.27 10.56
N GLY A 6 62.23 3.16 11.27
CA GLY A 6 61.57 3.11 12.58
C GLY A 6 60.22 2.39 12.64
N GLN A 7 60.19 1.10 12.31
CA GLN A 7 59.12 0.21 12.78
C GLN A 7 59.23 0.06 14.29
N HIS A 8 58.29 0.65 15.03
CA HIS A 8 58.10 0.39 16.45
C HIS A 8 57.51 -1.02 16.63
N SER A 9 58.37 -1.90 17.13
CA SER A 9 58.05 -3.22 17.65
C SER A 9 57.39 -3.08 19.02
N GLU A 10 56.07 -3.26 19.11
CA GLU A 10 55.42 -3.59 20.38
C GLU A 10 55.47 -5.11 20.55
N ALA A 11 56.54 -5.55 21.20
CA ALA A 11 56.73 -6.92 21.62
C ALA A 11 55.71 -7.26 22.72
N THR A 12 54.78 -8.14 22.36
CA THR A 12 53.96 -8.92 23.28
C THR A 12 54.87 -9.76 24.19
N PRO A 13 54.73 -9.71 25.52
CA PRO A 13 55.43 -10.64 26.39
C PRO A 13 54.84 -12.03 26.16
N HIS A 14 55.63 -12.87 25.51
CA HIS A 14 55.37 -14.27 25.25
C HIS A 14 55.59 -15.04 26.55
N LEU A 15 54.66 -15.95 26.82
CA LEU A 15 54.57 -16.77 28.03
C LEU A 15 55.65 -17.89 28.09
N GLY A 16 56.84 -17.65 27.53
CA GLY A 16 57.87 -18.65 27.26
C GLY A 16 59.18 -18.54 28.04
N ASP A 17 59.47 -17.42 28.70
CA ASP A 17 60.83 -17.12 29.21
C ASP A 17 61.01 -17.22 30.74
N ALA A 18 60.24 -18.08 31.41
CA ALA A 18 60.40 -18.31 32.85
C ALA A 18 60.82 -19.75 33.20
N ILE A 19 61.52 -20.44 32.29
CA ILE A 19 62.09 -21.75 32.58
C ILE A 19 63.58 -21.80 32.19
N HIS A 20 64.41 -22.06 33.21
CA HIS A 20 65.80 -22.54 33.16
C HIS A 20 66.94 -21.50 33.14
N ALA A 21 67.39 -21.12 34.34
CA ALA A 21 68.81 -20.99 34.68
C ALA A 21 68.96 -21.53 36.13
N GLU A 22 69.20 -22.84 36.30
CA GLU A 22 70.52 -23.45 36.53
C GLU A 22 71.25 -22.88 37.77
N GLY A 23 71.21 -23.69 38.82
CA GLY A 23 71.98 -23.55 40.05
C GLY A 23 71.85 -24.85 40.84
N LEU A 24 72.68 -25.83 40.48
CA LEU A 24 72.83 -27.12 41.16
C LEU A 24 73.22 -26.89 42.63
N GLU A 25 72.43 -27.44 43.56
CA GLU A 25 72.89 -27.91 44.87
C GLU A 25 72.10 -29.19 45.23
N PRO A 26 72.73 -30.18 45.88
CA PRO A 26 72.26 -31.56 45.92
C PRO A 26 70.96 -31.72 46.72
N VAL A 27 70.06 -32.54 46.18
CA VAL A 27 68.84 -33.03 46.83
C VAL A 27 69.24 -33.85 48.05
N GLY A 28 69.43 -33.15 49.16
CA GLY A 28 69.43 -33.70 50.49
C GLY A 28 68.03 -34.18 50.81
N THR A 29 67.89 -35.49 50.91
CA THR A 29 66.78 -36.15 51.60
C THR A 29 66.73 -35.63 53.04
N VAL A 30 66.00 -34.55 53.28
CA VAL A 30 65.50 -34.24 54.63
C VAL A 30 64.36 -35.21 54.90
N ALA A 31 64.74 -36.34 55.48
CA ALA A 31 63.84 -37.15 56.25
C ALA A 31 63.06 -36.24 57.21
N HIS A 32 61.77 -36.01 56.93
CA HIS A 32 60.81 -35.75 57.98
C HIS A 32 60.60 -37.09 58.71
N GLU A 33 61.63 -37.53 59.42
CA GLU A 33 61.45 -38.41 60.56
C GLU A 33 60.74 -37.59 61.63
N GLY A 34 59.63 -38.13 62.12
CA GLY A 34 58.80 -37.49 63.12
C GLY A 34 57.40 -37.15 62.62
N VAL A 35 56.67 -38.13 62.09
CA VAL A 35 55.24 -38.19 62.40
C VAL A 35 55.17 -38.42 63.91
N ALA A 36 55.24 -37.32 64.66
CA ALA A 36 54.87 -37.32 66.07
C ALA A 36 53.47 -37.94 66.13
N PRO A 37 53.24 -38.97 66.97
CA PRO A 37 51.89 -39.45 67.18
C PRO A 37 51.10 -38.24 67.63
N HIS A 38 50.11 -37.85 66.82
CA HIS A 38 49.19 -36.79 67.18
C HIS A 38 48.48 -37.31 68.43
N SER A 39 48.99 -36.91 69.59
CA SER A 39 48.39 -37.23 70.87
C SER A 39 47.08 -36.48 70.91
N ASP A 40 45.99 -37.20 70.66
CA ASP A 40 44.63 -36.72 70.84
C ASP A 40 44.52 -36.05 72.22
N PRO A 41 44.29 -34.73 72.31
CA PRO A 41 43.81 -34.15 73.55
C PRO A 41 42.38 -34.67 73.75
N LYS A 42 42.25 -35.83 74.41
CA LYS A 42 40.95 -36.38 74.82
C LYS A 42 40.36 -35.51 75.93
N ALA A 43 39.66 -34.45 75.55
CA ALA A 43 38.82 -33.70 76.47
C ALA A 43 37.48 -34.43 76.59
N LEU A 44 37.20 -34.98 77.78
CA LEU A 44 35.97 -35.75 78.09
C LEU A 44 35.75 -36.98 77.18
N TYR A 45 36.69 -37.92 77.20
CA TYR A 45 36.57 -39.24 76.54
C TYR A 45 36.44 -39.27 75.01
N MET A 46 36.53 -38.14 74.31
CA MET A 46 36.43 -38.05 72.84
C MET A 46 37.71 -37.49 72.20
N ASP A 47 38.14 -38.08 71.08
CA ASP A 47 39.29 -37.62 70.27
C ASP A 47 39.00 -36.27 69.59
N ALA A 48 40.03 -35.58 69.09
CA ALA A 48 39.88 -34.26 68.44
C ALA A 48 38.92 -34.32 67.24
N THR A 49 38.95 -35.43 66.49
CA THR A 49 38.01 -35.72 65.40
C THR A 49 36.57 -35.87 65.91
N GLY A 50 36.37 -36.35 67.14
CA GLY A 50 35.06 -36.44 67.80
C GLY A 50 34.45 -35.07 68.06
N TRP A 51 35.23 -34.14 68.61
CA TRP A 51 34.79 -32.75 68.80
C TRP A 51 34.55 -32.01 67.48
N VAL A 52 35.37 -32.23 66.45
CA VAL A 52 35.15 -31.67 65.10
C VAL A 52 33.87 -32.24 64.47
N SER A 53 33.64 -33.55 64.58
CA SER A 53 32.42 -34.18 64.07
C SER A 53 31.16 -33.69 64.80
N LEU A 54 31.24 -33.46 66.11
CA LEU A 54 30.16 -32.89 66.92
C LEU A 54 29.88 -31.43 66.52
N ALA A 55 30.93 -30.62 66.35
CA ALA A 55 30.80 -29.25 65.86
C ALA A 55 30.17 -29.19 64.46
N MET A 56 30.57 -30.10 63.55
CA MET A 56 30.00 -30.22 62.21
C MET A 56 28.54 -30.68 62.25
N ALA A 57 28.21 -31.64 63.11
CA ALA A 57 26.84 -32.11 63.31
C ALA A 57 25.93 -30.99 63.84
N VAL A 58 26.40 -30.22 64.84
CA VAL A 58 25.68 -29.04 65.36
C VAL A 58 25.53 -27.97 64.28
N PHE A 59 26.55 -27.72 63.46
CA PHE A 59 26.49 -26.77 62.35
C PHE A 59 25.45 -27.19 61.29
N ILE A 60 25.46 -28.46 60.88
CA ILE A 60 24.45 -29.01 59.95
C ILE A 60 23.05 -28.91 60.57
N LEU A 61 22.88 -29.25 61.84
CA LEU A 61 21.60 -29.13 62.54
C LEU A 61 21.12 -27.68 62.58
N LEU A 62 22.01 -26.71 62.83
CA LEU A 62 21.68 -25.29 62.79
C LEU A 62 21.28 -24.82 61.38
N LEU A 63 21.94 -25.32 60.32
CA LEU A 63 21.55 -25.03 58.94
C LEU A 63 20.18 -25.61 58.57
N LEU A 64 19.86 -26.81 59.08
CA LEU A 64 18.55 -27.44 58.91
C LEU A 64 17.46 -26.67 59.67
N VAL A 65 17.70 -26.28 60.91
CA VAL A 65 16.78 -25.47 61.73
C VAL A 65 16.57 -24.08 61.11
N LYS A 66 17.63 -23.46 60.56
CA LYS A 66 17.53 -22.21 59.78
C LYS A 66 16.98 -22.38 58.35
N LYS A 67 16.59 -23.60 57.96
CA LYS A 67 15.93 -23.92 56.67
C LYS A 67 16.72 -23.47 55.44
N VAL A 68 18.05 -23.45 55.52
CA VAL A 68 18.94 -23.11 54.40
C VAL A 68 18.69 -23.98 53.14
N PRO A 69 18.52 -25.32 53.24
CA PRO A 69 18.18 -26.10 52.04
C PRO A 69 16.82 -25.74 51.44
N GLY A 70 15.85 -25.28 52.26
CA GLY A 70 14.55 -24.82 51.78
C GLY A 70 14.62 -23.48 51.03
N LEU A 71 15.49 -22.56 51.47
CA LEU A 71 15.75 -21.29 50.78
C LEU A 71 16.37 -21.51 49.39
N ILE A 72 17.32 -22.45 49.29
CA ILE A 72 17.95 -22.82 48.01
C ILE A 72 16.91 -23.47 47.09
N GLY A 73 16.12 -24.44 47.58
CA GLY A 73 15.03 -25.05 46.82
C GLY A 73 14.01 -24.02 46.32
N GLY A 74 13.57 -23.11 47.20
CA GLY A 74 12.64 -22.05 46.82
C GLY A 74 13.20 -21.06 45.79
N ALA A 75 14.50 -20.76 45.82
CA ALA A 75 15.14 -19.92 44.80
C ALA A 75 15.21 -20.63 43.43
N LEU A 76 15.50 -21.94 43.41
CA LEU A 76 15.46 -22.75 42.19
C LEU A 76 14.04 -22.85 41.65
N ASP A 77 13.05 -23.11 42.50
CA ASP A 77 11.63 -23.17 42.11
C ASP A 77 11.15 -21.83 41.55
N ASN A 78 11.55 -20.71 42.15
CA ASN A 78 11.26 -19.37 41.63
C ASN A 78 11.89 -19.18 40.24
N ARG A 79 13.14 -19.60 40.06
CA ARG A 79 13.81 -19.53 38.76
C ARG A 79 13.12 -20.41 37.71
N ILE A 80 12.70 -21.61 38.08
CA ILE A 80 11.92 -22.50 37.21
C ILE A 80 10.59 -21.86 36.83
N ALA A 81 9.87 -21.27 37.80
CA ALA A 81 8.62 -20.57 37.55
C ALA A 81 8.81 -19.37 36.61
N GLN A 82 9.87 -18.57 36.81
CA GLN A 82 10.20 -17.46 35.91
C GLN A 82 10.54 -17.92 34.49
N ILE A 83 11.28 -19.02 34.34
CA ILE A 83 11.61 -19.57 33.02
C ILE A 83 10.36 -20.12 32.33
N LYS A 84 9.49 -20.82 33.08
CA LYS A 84 8.20 -21.30 32.54
C LYS A 84 7.33 -20.14 32.08
N ALA A 85 7.19 -19.09 32.88
CA ALA A 85 6.43 -17.90 32.51
C ALA A 85 6.99 -17.22 31.25
N GLN A 86 8.32 -17.06 31.16
CA GLN A 86 8.97 -16.50 29.96
C GLN A 86 8.78 -17.38 28.73
N LEU A 87 8.82 -18.71 28.88
CA LEU A 87 8.60 -19.64 27.78
C LEU A 87 7.14 -19.62 27.31
N GLU A 88 6.18 -19.56 28.23
CA GLU A 88 4.76 -19.39 27.93
C GLU A 88 4.51 -18.07 27.21
N GLU A 89 5.06 -16.95 27.70
CA GLU A 89 4.95 -15.65 27.06
C GLU A 89 5.57 -15.64 25.66
N ALA A 90 6.77 -16.23 25.49
CA ALA A 90 7.41 -16.35 24.18
C ALA A 90 6.60 -17.23 23.22
N SER A 91 6.01 -18.32 23.72
CA SER A 91 5.14 -19.20 22.91
C SER A 91 3.86 -18.49 22.47
N LYS A 92 3.25 -17.71 23.38
CA LYS A 92 2.08 -16.88 23.10
C LYS A 92 2.41 -15.80 22.07
N LEU A 93 3.53 -15.11 22.24
CA LEU A 93 3.97 -14.07 21.31
C LEU A 93 4.24 -14.64 19.91
N ARG A 94 4.81 -15.85 19.82
CA ARG A 94 4.95 -16.56 18.53
C ARG A 94 3.60 -16.90 17.93
N ALA A 95 2.67 -17.44 18.70
CA ALA A 95 1.34 -17.77 18.21
C ALA A 95 0.58 -16.51 17.72
N GLU A 96 0.70 -15.39 18.44
CA GLU A 96 0.14 -14.11 18.03
C GLU A 96 0.79 -13.57 16.74
N ALA A 97 2.11 -13.69 16.60
CA ALA A 97 2.82 -13.28 15.39
C ALA A 97 2.44 -14.15 14.18
N GLU A 98 2.29 -15.46 14.37
CA GLU A 98 1.83 -16.39 13.32
C GLU A 98 0.38 -16.11 12.92
N ALA A 99 -0.50 -15.86 13.89
CA ALA A 99 -1.88 -15.48 13.63
C ALA A 99 -1.97 -14.15 12.87
N LEU A 100 -1.19 -13.16 13.29
CA LEU A 100 -1.14 -11.85 12.64
C LEU A 100 -0.62 -11.97 11.20
N LYS A 101 0.43 -12.78 10.98
CA LYS A 101 0.95 -13.06 9.64
C LYS A 101 -0.12 -13.69 8.74
N ALA A 102 -0.83 -14.71 9.23
CA ALA A 102 -1.90 -15.35 8.49
C ALA A 102 -3.04 -14.37 8.15
N GLU A 103 -3.40 -13.48 9.09
CA GLU A 103 -4.39 -12.43 8.87
C GLU A 103 -3.94 -11.45 7.78
N TYR A 104 -2.68 -11.01 7.79
CA TYR A 104 -2.15 -10.13 6.76
C TYR A 104 -2.04 -10.81 5.39
N GLU A 105 -1.64 -12.08 5.33
CA GLU A 105 -1.63 -12.85 4.08
C GLU A 105 -3.04 -13.00 3.50
N ALA A 106 -4.03 -13.30 4.36
CA ALA A 106 -5.43 -13.36 3.94
C ALA A 106 -5.96 -12.00 3.47
N LYS A 107 -5.64 -10.91 4.18
CA LYS A 107 -5.98 -9.54 3.76
C LYS A 107 -5.33 -9.17 2.43
N LEU A 108 -4.09 -9.56 2.21
CA LEU A 108 -3.38 -9.27 0.97
C LEU A 108 -3.99 -10.04 -0.21
N ALA A 109 -4.33 -11.31 0.00
CA ALA A 109 -5.04 -12.12 -1.00
C ALA A 109 -6.44 -11.56 -1.31
N ALA A 110 -7.19 -11.14 -0.28
CA ALA A 110 -8.48 -10.49 -0.46
C ALA A 110 -8.36 -9.17 -1.21
N ALA A 111 -7.41 -8.30 -0.84
CA ALA A 111 -7.17 -7.03 -1.52
C ALA A 111 -6.73 -7.22 -2.99
N ALA A 112 -5.92 -8.24 -3.28
CA ALA A 112 -5.56 -8.59 -4.65
C ALA A 112 -6.80 -9.04 -5.46
N GLY A 113 -7.64 -9.89 -4.88
CA GLY A 113 -8.90 -10.33 -5.50
C GLY A 113 -9.88 -9.18 -5.73
N GLU A 114 -10.00 -8.25 -4.78
CA GLU A 114 -10.81 -7.03 -4.92
C GLU A 114 -10.27 -6.11 -6.01
N ALA A 115 -8.95 -5.94 -6.10
CA ALA A 115 -8.32 -5.14 -7.15
C ALA A 115 -8.57 -5.75 -8.55
N ASP A 116 -8.46 -7.06 -8.69
CA ASP A 116 -8.76 -7.77 -9.94
C ASP A 116 -10.24 -7.65 -10.31
N ALA A 117 -11.15 -7.82 -9.35
CA ALA A 117 -12.59 -7.62 -9.56
C ALA A 117 -12.92 -6.18 -9.96
N MET A 118 -12.28 -5.19 -9.31
CA MET A 118 -12.43 -3.78 -9.64
C MET A 118 -11.93 -3.50 -11.07
N ARG A 119 -10.79 -4.07 -11.46
CA ARG A 119 -10.25 -3.92 -12.81
C ARG A 119 -11.18 -4.54 -13.85
N GLN A 120 -11.68 -5.74 -13.61
CA GLN A 120 -12.62 -6.41 -14.52
C GLN A 120 -13.94 -5.61 -14.66
N SER A 121 -14.47 -5.09 -13.54
CA SER A 121 -15.65 -4.23 -13.56
C SER A 121 -15.41 -2.95 -14.35
N ALA A 122 -14.24 -2.30 -14.16
CA ALA A 122 -13.89 -1.09 -14.88
C ALA A 122 -13.70 -1.33 -16.39
N GLU A 123 -13.10 -2.46 -16.78
CA GLU A 123 -12.99 -2.87 -18.18
C GLU A 123 -14.37 -3.08 -18.81
N HIS A 124 -15.28 -3.78 -18.13
CA HIS A 124 -16.65 -3.99 -18.60
C HIS A 124 -17.46 -2.69 -18.72
N GLU A 125 -17.33 -1.80 -17.73
CA GLU A 125 -17.99 -0.50 -17.74
C GLU A 125 -17.43 0.38 -18.87
N ALA A 126 -16.11 0.37 -19.09
CA ALA A 126 -15.48 1.07 -20.19
C ALA A 126 -15.97 0.57 -21.56
N GLU A 127 -16.08 -0.76 -21.76
CA GLU A 127 -16.64 -1.33 -22.97
C GLU A 127 -18.08 -0.89 -23.21
N THR A 128 -18.89 -0.87 -22.16
CA THR A 128 -20.29 -0.42 -22.21
C THR A 128 -20.38 1.06 -22.58
N ILE A 129 -19.59 1.92 -21.93
CA ILE A 129 -19.51 3.35 -22.24
C ILE A 129 -19.07 3.57 -23.69
N LEU A 130 -18.08 2.83 -24.17
CA LEU A 130 -17.62 2.93 -25.56
C LEU A 130 -18.70 2.49 -26.56
N HIS A 131 -19.40 1.41 -26.26
CA HIS A 131 -20.53 0.94 -27.07
C HIS A 131 -21.63 2.01 -27.14
N ASP A 132 -22.05 2.54 -26.00
CA ASP A 132 -23.10 3.55 -25.91
C ASP A 132 -22.67 4.87 -26.54
N ALA A 133 -21.42 5.28 -26.36
CA ALA A 133 -20.87 6.47 -27.01
C ALA A 133 -20.88 6.32 -28.53
N LYS A 134 -20.53 5.14 -29.07
CA LYS A 134 -20.60 4.87 -30.52
C LYS A 134 -22.05 4.90 -31.02
N ALA A 135 -22.97 4.26 -30.31
CA ALA A 135 -24.39 4.25 -30.68
C ALA A 135 -24.99 5.67 -30.67
N ASN A 136 -24.70 6.45 -29.63
CA ASN A 136 -25.13 7.84 -29.52
C ASN A 136 -24.49 8.72 -30.60
N ALA A 137 -23.20 8.55 -30.90
CA ALA A 137 -22.53 9.28 -31.97
C ALA A 137 -23.17 8.97 -33.34
N ALA A 138 -23.45 7.71 -33.64
CA ALA A 138 -24.12 7.32 -34.88
C ALA A 138 -25.53 7.93 -34.96
N ALA A 139 -26.32 7.87 -33.88
CA ALA A 139 -27.63 8.49 -33.81
C ALA A 139 -27.58 10.02 -33.99
N LEU A 140 -26.57 10.69 -33.42
CA LEU A 140 -26.35 12.12 -33.60
C LEU A 140 -26.05 12.48 -35.05
N VAL A 141 -25.22 11.69 -35.73
CA VAL A 141 -24.89 11.89 -37.16
C VAL A 141 -26.16 11.76 -38.00
N VAL A 142 -26.95 10.70 -37.82
CA VAL A 142 -28.23 10.52 -38.55
C VAL A 142 -29.19 11.68 -38.31
N ARG A 143 -29.33 12.13 -37.06
CA ARG A 143 -30.18 13.28 -36.73
C ARG A 143 -29.68 14.56 -37.38
N ARG A 144 -28.37 14.79 -37.40
CA ARG A 144 -27.74 15.96 -38.05
C ARG A 144 -27.93 15.94 -39.55
N GLN A 145 -27.78 14.76 -40.17
CA GLN A 145 -28.04 14.58 -41.59
C GLN A 145 -29.50 14.89 -41.92
N LYS A 146 -30.46 14.32 -41.19
CA LYS A 146 -31.88 14.61 -41.41
C LYS A 146 -32.21 16.09 -41.25
N MET A 147 -31.67 16.76 -40.23
CA MET A 147 -31.85 18.20 -40.06
C MET A 147 -31.24 19.01 -41.22
N ALA A 148 -30.12 18.55 -41.81
CA ALA A 148 -29.53 19.19 -42.97
C ALA A 148 -30.39 18.98 -44.21
N GLU A 149 -30.87 17.76 -44.45
CA GLU A 149 -31.80 17.42 -45.54
C GLU A 149 -33.09 18.24 -45.43
N ASP A 150 -33.69 18.34 -44.24
CA ASP A 150 -34.88 19.15 -43.99
C ASP A 150 -34.64 20.65 -44.27
N LYS A 151 -33.46 21.16 -43.89
CA LYS A 151 -33.05 22.54 -44.18
C LYS A 151 -32.83 22.79 -45.67
N ILE A 152 -32.20 21.84 -46.38
CA ILE A 152 -32.00 21.91 -47.82
C ILE A 152 -33.37 21.94 -48.51
N GLY A 153 -34.27 21.01 -48.17
CA GLY A 153 -35.61 20.97 -48.74
C GLY A 153 -36.43 22.24 -48.45
N ALA A 154 -36.28 22.83 -47.26
CA ALA A 154 -36.89 24.12 -46.94
C ALA A 154 -36.31 25.26 -47.78
N ALA A 155 -34.98 25.30 -47.95
CA ALA A 155 -34.29 26.30 -48.77
C ALA A 155 -34.65 26.17 -50.26
N GLU A 156 -34.76 24.95 -50.78
CA GLU A 156 -35.20 24.68 -52.16
C GLU A 156 -36.62 25.21 -52.40
N ARG A 157 -37.56 24.91 -51.49
CA ARG A 157 -38.94 25.44 -51.58
C ARG A 157 -38.95 26.97 -51.55
N ALA A 158 -38.15 27.58 -50.67
CA ALA A 158 -38.03 29.02 -50.58
C ALA A 158 -37.41 29.63 -51.85
N ALA A 159 -36.40 28.99 -52.43
CA ALA A 159 -35.76 29.43 -53.67
C ALA A 159 -36.72 29.36 -54.86
N ILE A 160 -37.46 28.26 -55.00
CA ILE A 160 -38.49 28.11 -56.05
C ILE A 160 -39.58 29.19 -55.90
N ALA A 161 -40.08 29.40 -54.68
CA ALA A 161 -41.05 30.46 -54.42
C ALA A 161 -40.49 31.85 -54.75
N GLY A 162 -39.23 32.12 -54.41
CA GLY A 162 -38.53 33.36 -54.75
C GLY A 162 -38.37 33.59 -56.25
N ILE A 163 -38.00 32.56 -57.03
CA ILE A 163 -37.92 32.64 -58.49
C ILE A 163 -39.29 32.92 -59.08
N ARG A 164 -40.33 32.18 -58.65
CA ARG A 164 -41.71 32.39 -59.12
C ARG A 164 -42.16 33.83 -58.85
N ALA A 165 -41.93 34.35 -57.66
CA ALA A 165 -42.27 35.73 -57.32
C ALA A 165 -41.55 36.75 -58.21
N ARG A 166 -40.25 36.56 -58.48
CA ARG A 166 -39.47 37.42 -59.38
C ARG A 166 -40.00 37.38 -60.81
N VAL A 167 -40.35 36.19 -61.33
CA VAL A 167 -40.91 36.02 -62.68
C VAL A 167 -42.27 36.69 -62.79
N VAL A 168 -43.16 36.50 -61.79
CA VAL A 168 -44.47 37.17 -61.75
C VAL A 168 -44.30 38.69 -61.73
N ASN A 169 -43.41 39.22 -60.89
CA ASN A 169 -43.16 40.65 -60.83
C ASN A 169 -42.60 41.20 -62.15
N ALA A 170 -41.66 40.49 -62.78
CA ALA A 170 -41.09 40.89 -64.08
C ALA A 170 -42.15 40.86 -65.19
N ALA A 171 -42.98 39.81 -65.24
CA ALA A 171 -44.07 39.69 -66.21
C ALA A 171 -45.12 40.79 -66.02
N THR A 172 -45.55 41.05 -64.78
CA THR A 172 -46.50 42.13 -64.46
C THR A 172 -45.91 43.49 -64.80
N SER A 173 -44.63 43.74 -64.51
CA SER A 173 -43.95 44.99 -64.87
C SER A 173 -43.88 45.18 -66.39
N ALA A 174 -43.51 44.14 -67.13
CA ALA A 174 -43.45 44.19 -68.59
C ALA A 174 -44.85 44.40 -69.21
N ALA A 175 -45.87 43.73 -68.68
CA ALA A 175 -47.26 43.94 -69.08
C ALA A 175 -47.72 45.38 -68.80
N ALA A 176 -47.40 45.94 -67.62
CA ALA A 176 -47.70 47.32 -67.28
C ALA A 176 -47.02 48.31 -68.25
N THR A 177 -45.75 48.07 -68.63
CA THR A 177 -45.05 48.90 -69.61
C THR A 177 -45.66 48.79 -71.01
N LEU A 178 -46.05 47.59 -71.45
CA LEU A 178 -46.73 47.40 -72.75
C LEU A 178 -48.10 48.09 -72.78
N ILE A 179 -48.88 47.98 -71.70
CA ILE A 179 -50.17 48.68 -71.57
C ILE A 179 -49.96 50.19 -71.62
N ALA A 180 -48.98 50.72 -70.88
CA ALA A 180 -48.66 52.15 -70.89
C ALA A 180 -48.19 52.65 -72.27
N GLY A 181 -47.46 51.83 -73.03
CA GLY A 181 -47.02 52.17 -74.39
C GLY A 181 -48.10 52.02 -75.47
N GLY A 182 -49.14 51.22 -75.20
CA GLY A 182 -50.24 50.93 -76.13
C GLY A 182 -51.56 51.64 -75.83
N HIS A 183 -51.60 52.52 -74.83
CA HIS A 183 -52.80 53.27 -74.46
C HIS A 183 -52.94 54.55 -75.30
N ASP A 184 -54.06 54.65 -76.02
CA ASP A 184 -54.53 55.88 -76.63
C ASP A 184 -55.92 56.26 -76.07
N ALA A 185 -56.33 57.51 -76.27
CA ALA A 185 -57.61 58.01 -75.75
C ALA A 185 -58.86 57.24 -76.26
N LYS A 186 -58.73 56.48 -77.34
CA LYS A 186 -59.81 55.66 -77.92
C LYS A 186 -59.90 54.29 -77.24
N ALA A 187 -58.75 53.67 -76.93
CA ALA A 187 -58.65 52.46 -76.13
C ALA A 187 -59.17 52.69 -74.70
N ASP A 188 -58.79 53.82 -74.08
CA ASP A 188 -59.29 54.26 -72.78
C ASP A 188 -60.82 54.33 -72.74
N LYS A 189 -61.42 55.02 -73.73
CA LYS A 189 -62.87 55.17 -73.81
C LYS A 189 -63.59 53.82 -73.94
N ALA A 190 -63.07 52.91 -74.75
CA ALA A 190 -63.65 51.57 -74.93
C ALA A 190 -63.56 50.70 -73.66
N LEU A 191 -62.47 50.81 -72.90
CA LEU A 191 -62.30 50.14 -71.61
C LEU A 191 -63.27 50.70 -70.55
N VAL A 192 -63.44 52.03 -70.50
CA VAL A 192 -64.40 52.69 -69.60
C VAL A 192 -65.83 52.29 -69.93
N ASP A 193 -66.24 52.33 -71.21
CA ASP A 193 -67.58 51.92 -71.62
C ASP A 193 -67.85 50.44 -71.32
N SER A 194 -66.83 49.58 -71.44
CA SER A 194 -66.93 48.14 -71.09
C SER A 194 -67.02 47.91 -69.58
N ALA A 195 -66.23 48.64 -68.78
CA ALA A 195 -66.30 48.56 -67.32
C ALA A 195 -67.64 49.10 -66.78
N ILE A 196 -68.18 50.19 -67.35
CA ILE A 196 -69.53 50.70 -67.04
C ILE A 196 -70.60 49.67 -67.40
N LYS A 197 -70.40 48.92 -68.50
CA LYS A 197 -71.32 47.86 -68.91
C LYS A 197 -71.27 46.63 -68.00
N GLU A 198 -70.09 46.22 -67.52
CA GLU A 198 -69.94 45.13 -66.53
C GLU A 198 -70.46 45.53 -65.14
N LEU A 199 -70.28 46.79 -64.75
CA LEU A 199 -70.84 47.39 -63.54
C LEU A 199 -72.28 47.88 -63.72
N GLY A 200 -73.02 47.34 -64.70
CA GLY A 200 -74.37 47.76 -65.07
C GLY A 200 -75.28 48.06 -63.87
N PRO A 201 -76.25 48.99 -64.02
CA PRO A 201 -76.89 49.69 -62.91
C PRO A 201 -77.35 48.71 -61.84
N VAL A 202 -76.78 48.86 -60.65
CA VAL A 202 -77.22 48.14 -59.44
C VAL A 202 -78.70 48.45 -59.28
N ALA A 203 -79.55 47.47 -59.58
CA ALA A 203 -80.98 47.47 -59.27
C ALA A 203 -81.19 47.06 -57.81
#